data_AF-A0A9E1YZ12-F1
#
_entry.id   AF-A0A9E1YZ12-F1
#
_cell.length_a   1.000
_cell.length_b   1.000
_cell.length_c   1.000
_cell.angle_alpha   90.00
_cell.angle_beta   90.00
_cell.angle_gamma   90.00
#
_symmetry.space_group_name_H-M   'P 1'
#
loop_
_entity.id
_entity.type
_entity.pdbx_description
1 polymer ?
#
loop_
_entity_poly.entity_id
_entity_poly.type
_entity_poly.pdbx_seq_one_letter_code
_entity_poly.pdbx_strand_id
1 'polypeptide(L)'
;MQNIVWKIIFIALLLVGCIFAITPPEQKIRLGRDLSGGVSLVYSVRMDESVGDRQAVLSQTIEVLKDRVNPTGVLDIQMTPLGTDRIEVVMPLPSAGVKELAAIYRGHLESLLEAAYIRPGDLDQALVEGRGHDLTVGVGFQAANLQTSYDTLTDLQKQYETDPTDALLEQQVADAEIDFEDKRENLLAASLDKNDIARMLQLPSI
;
A
#
# COMPACT_ATOMS: atom_id res chain seq x y z
N MET A 1 24.33 -2.77 -67.99
CA MET A 1 24.64 -2.95 -66.55
C MET A 1 24.27 -1.76 -65.65
N GLN A 2 23.82 -0.60 -66.18
CA GLN A 2 23.46 0.57 -65.34
C GLN A 2 22.22 0.38 -64.46
N ASN A 3 21.23 -0.40 -64.90
CA ASN A 3 19.96 -0.57 -64.17
C ASN A 3 20.08 -1.46 -62.92
N ILE A 4 21.18 -2.21 -62.78
CA ILE A 4 21.41 -3.08 -61.62
C ILE A 4 21.93 -2.27 -60.44
N VAL A 5 22.83 -1.32 -60.68
CA VAL A 5 23.41 -0.45 -59.63
C VAL A 5 22.33 0.40 -58.95
N TRP A 6 21.41 0.99 -59.73
CA TRP A 6 20.29 1.76 -59.18
C TRP A 6 19.34 0.91 -58.32
N LYS A 7 19.06 -0.33 -58.75
CA LYS A 7 18.23 -1.27 -57.97
C LYS A 7 18.91 -1.67 -56.66
N ILE A 8 20.23 -1.90 -56.67
CA ILE A 8 21.00 -2.22 -55.46
C ILE A 8 20.98 -1.04 -54.48
N ILE A 9 21.14 0.19 -54.96
CA ILE A 9 21.04 1.39 -54.12
C ILE A 9 19.64 1.51 -53.50
N PHE A 10 18.59 1.27 -54.27
CA PHE A 10 17.21 1.32 -53.77
C PHE A 10 16.95 0.24 -52.71
N ILE A 11 17.44 -0.98 -52.93
CA ILE A 11 17.35 -2.08 -51.95
C ILE A 11 18.12 -1.74 -50.68
N ALA A 12 19.34 -1.20 -50.80
CA ALA A 12 20.15 -0.80 -49.66
C ALA A 12 19.46 0.31 -48.84
N LEU A 13 18.87 1.30 -49.51
CA LEU A 13 18.11 2.37 -48.85
C LEU A 13 16.86 1.85 -48.15
N LEU A 14 16.15 0.90 -48.77
CA LEU A 14 14.97 0.25 -48.18
C LEU A 14 15.37 -0.60 -46.95
N LEU A 15 16.48 -1.32 -47.01
CA LEU A 15 17.02 -2.07 -45.87
C LEU A 15 17.42 -1.15 -44.72
N VAL A 16 18.09 -0.03 -44.99
CA VAL A 16 18.43 0.97 -43.97
C VAL A 16 17.16 1.59 -43.36
N GLY A 17 16.14 1.87 -44.19
CA GLY A 17 14.83 2.35 -43.72
C GLY A 17 14.13 1.35 -42.80
N CYS A 18 14.16 0.05 -43.13
CA CYS A 18 13.60 -1.00 -42.29
C CYS A 18 14.37 -1.15 -40.96
N ILE A 19 15.70 -1.10 -41.00
CA ILE A 19 16.54 -1.14 -39.79
C ILE A 19 16.24 0.05 -38.89
N PHE A 20 16.10 1.26 -39.46
CA PHE A 20 15.74 2.46 -38.70
C PHE A 20 14.31 2.39 -38.13
N ALA A 21 13.37 1.76 -38.85
CA ALA A 21 12.01 1.57 -38.36
C ALA A 21 11.95 0.59 -37.17
N ILE A 22 12.75 -0.47 -37.20
CA ILE A 22 12.82 -1.54 -36.18
C ILE A 22 13.61 -1.11 -34.94
N THR A 23 14.58 -0.20 -35.06
CA THR A 23 15.44 0.20 -33.95
C THR A 23 14.93 1.50 -33.29
N PRO A 24 14.75 1.59 -31.96
CA PRO A 24 14.96 0.56 -30.94
C PRO A 24 13.72 -0.35 -30.77
N PRO A 25 13.88 -1.69 -30.86
CA PRO A 25 12.75 -2.63 -30.77
C PRO A 25 12.11 -2.64 -29.38
N GLU A 26 12.89 -2.32 -28.33
CA GLU A 26 12.46 -2.28 -26.93
C GLU A 26 11.39 -1.21 -26.65
N GLN A 27 11.34 -0.14 -27.43
CA GLN A 27 10.36 0.95 -27.24
C GLN A 27 9.12 0.77 -28.14
N LYS A 28 9.27 0.07 -29.26
CA LYS A 28 8.21 -0.03 -30.30
C LYS A 28 7.44 -1.34 -30.26
N ILE A 29 8.01 -2.42 -29.71
CA ILE A 29 7.36 -3.73 -29.67
C ILE A 29 6.88 -4.01 -28.25
N ARG A 30 5.57 -3.82 -28.03
CA ARG A 30 4.90 -4.28 -26.81
C ARG A 30 4.77 -5.81 -26.88
N LEU A 31 5.64 -6.49 -26.14
CA LEU A 31 5.62 -7.94 -26.00
C LEU A 31 4.27 -8.38 -25.40
N GLY A 32 3.54 -9.25 -26.11
CA GLY A 32 2.28 -9.82 -25.64
C GLY A 32 2.46 -10.69 -24.38
N ARG A 33 1.33 -11.03 -23.74
CA ARG A 33 1.25 -11.84 -22.50
C ARG A 33 2.18 -13.07 -22.51
N ASP A 34 2.18 -13.82 -23.61
CA ASP A 34 2.88 -15.09 -23.71
C ASP A 34 4.42 -14.93 -23.77
N LEU A 35 4.91 -13.71 -24.04
CA LEU A 35 6.34 -13.38 -24.10
C LEU A 35 6.82 -12.53 -22.91
N SER A 36 5.95 -11.70 -22.32
CA SER A 36 6.29 -10.81 -21.19
C SER A 36 5.97 -11.41 -19.82
N GLY A 37 5.17 -12.47 -19.78
CA GLY A 37 4.47 -12.88 -18.57
C GLY A 37 3.40 -11.85 -18.16
N GLY A 38 2.72 -12.14 -17.06
CA GLY A 38 1.63 -11.33 -16.54
C GLY A 38 1.11 -11.91 -15.24
N VAL A 39 0.01 -11.34 -14.76
CA VAL A 39 -0.70 -11.81 -13.57
C VAL A 39 -2.14 -12.15 -13.95
N SER A 40 -2.64 -13.27 -13.45
CA SER A 40 -4.07 -13.60 -13.46
C SER A 40 -4.61 -13.42 -12.05
N LEU A 41 -5.64 -12.59 -11.91
CA LEU A 41 -6.32 -12.31 -10.66
C LEU A 41 -7.77 -12.76 -10.78
N VAL A 42 -8.23 -13.53 -9.79
CA VAL A 42 -9.62 -13.99 -9.73
C VAL A 42 -10.32 -13.22 -8.61
N TYR A 43 -11.34 -12.44 -8.98
CA TYR A 43 -12.12 -11.65 -8.04
C TYR A 43 -13.52 -12.22 -7.89
N SER A 44 -13.99 -12.31 -6.65
CA SER A 44 -15.39 -12.63 -6.35
C SER A 44 -16.22 -11.34 -6.31
N VAL A 45 -17.31 -11.32 -7.06
CA VAL A 45 -18.28 -10.22 -7.09
C VAL A 45 -19.38 -10.54 -6.08
N ARG A 46 -19.53 -9.68 -5.07
CA ARG A 46 -20.61 -9.80 -4.09
C ARG A 46 -21.92 -9.37 -4.75
N MET A 47 -22.82 -10.33 -4.96
CA MET A 47 -24.16 -10.10 -5.51
C MET A 47 -25.20 -10.61 -4.51
N ASP A 48 -26.34 -9.92 -4.43
CA ASP A 48 -27.49 -10.40 -3.67
C ASP A 48 -27.99 -11.75 -4.23
N GLU A 49 -28.54 -12.61 -3.38
CA GLU A 49 -29.20 -13.85 -3.83
C GLU A 49 -30.42 -13.58 -4.70
N SER A 50 -31.09 -12.43 -4.53
CA SER A 50 -32.27 -12.03 -5.30
C SER A 50 -32.01 -11.65 -6.76
N VAL A 51 -30.74 -11.60 -7.20
CA VAL A 51 -30.37 -11.26 -8.58
C VAL A 51 -30.72 -12.42 -9.50
N GLY A 52 -31.76 -12.23 -10.32
CA GLY A 52 -32.23 -13.24 -11.28
C GLY A 52 -31.24 -13.51 -12.42
N ASP A 53 -30.53 -12.50 -12.92
CA ASP A 53 -29.54 -12.65 -13.99
C ASP A 53 -28.15 -12.20 -13.53
N ARG A 54 -27.44 -13.14 -12.89
CA ARG A 54 -26.04 -12.94 -12.45
C ARG A 54 -25.09 -12.72 -13.63
N GLN A 55 -25.37 -13.31 -14.80
CA GLN A 55 -24.50 -13.22 -15.96
C GLN A 55 -24.54 -11.81 -16.57
N ALA A 56 -25.72 -11.19 -16.63
CA ALA A 56 -25.87 -9.80 -17.07
C ALA A 56 -25.12 -8.85 -16.13
N VAL A 57 -25.23 -9.04 -14.81
CA VAL A 57 -24.51 -8.22 -13.82
C VAL A 57 -23.01 -8.35 -13.97
N LEU A 58 -22.48 -9.57 -14.16
CA LEU A 58 -21.06 -9.79 -14.42
C LEU A 58 -20.61 -9.08 -15.70
N SER A 59 -21.37 -9.23 -16.78
CA SER A 59 -21.05 -8.63 -18.08
C SER A 59 -21.01 -7.10 -17.99
N GLN A 60 -22.01 -6.50 -17.35
CA GLN A 60 -22.05 -5.05 -17.10
C GLN A 60 -20.90 -4.58 -16.22
N THR A 61 -20.58 -5.34 -15.17
CA THR A 61 -19.44 -5.02 -14.29
C THR A 61 -18.12 -5.05 -15.07
N ILE A 62 -17.93 -6.06 -15.92
CA ILE A 62 -16.75 -6.16 -16.79
C ILE A 62 -16.66 -4.97 -17.73
N GLU A 63 -17.76 -4.53 -18.35
CA GLU A 63 -17.77 -3.37 -19.24
C GLU A 63 -17.36 -2.09 -18.52
N VAL A 64 -17.96 -1.82 -17.35
CA VAL A 64 -17.61 -0.65 -16.53
C VAL A 64 -16.16 -0.70 -16.05
N LEU A 65 -15.66 -1.88 -15.67
CA LEU A 65 -14.26 -2.05 -15.26
C LEU A 65 -13.29 -1.83 -16.43
N LYS A 66 -13.65 -2.32 -17.62
CA LYS A 66 -12.85 -2.14 -18.83
C LYS A 66 -12.72 -0.66 -19.19
N ASP A 67 -13.81 0.09 -19.13
CA ASP A 67 -13.81 1.53 -19.39
C ASP A 67 -13.00 2.32 -18.34
N ARG A 68 -13.04 1.91 -17.07
CA ARG A 68 -12.29 2.59 -15.99
C ARG A 68 -10.80 2.31 -16.03
N VAL A 69 -10.42 1.05 -16.26
CA VAL A 69 -9.01 0.61 -16.15
C VAL A 69 -8.27 0.81 -17.47
N ASN A 70 -8.97 0.68 -18.60
CA ASN A 70 -8.38 0.75 -19.93
C ASN A 70 -9.27 1.55 -20.91
N PRO A 71 -9.56 2.83 -20.63
CA PRO A 71 -10.43 3.64 -21.48
C PRO A 71 -9.91 3.79 -22.92
N THR A 72 -8.58 3.75 -23.09
CA THR A 72 -7.93 3.88 -24.39
C THR A 72 -7.78 2.54 -25.13
N GLY A 73 -8.05 1.41 -24.47
CA GLY A 73 -7.85 0.07 -25.06
C GLY A 73 -6.39 -0.31 -25.29
N VAL A 74 -5.44 0.53 -24.86
CA VAL A 74 -4.00 0.41 -25.16
C VAL A 74 -3.33 -0.68 -24.32
N LEU A 75 -3.91 -1.04 -23.17
CA LEU A 75 -3.45 -2.14 -22.33
C LEU A 75 -4.12 -3.45 -22.79
N ASP A 76 -3.36 -4.52 -22.99
CA ASP A 76 -3.89 -5.85 -23.36
C ASP A 76 -4.46 -6.57 -22.11
N ILE A 77 -5.46 -5.96 -21.49
CA ILE A 77 -6.13 -6.49 -20.29
C ILE A 77 -7.34 -7.30 -20.72
N GLN A 78 -7.38 -8.56 -20.31
CA GLN A 78 -8.50 -9.47 -20.58
C GLN A 78 -9.31 -9.64 -19.31
N MET A 79 -10.63 -9.45 -19.40
CA MET A 79 -11.57 -9.63 -18.30
C MET A 79 -12.64 -10.61 -18.75
N THR A 80 -12.74 -11.75 -18.06
CA THR A 80 -13.65 -12.85 -18.46
C THR A 80 -14.46 -13.30 -17.24
N PRO A 81 -15.77 -13.53 -17.36
CA PRO A 81 -16.55 -14.10 -16.27
C PRO A 81 -16.13 -15.55 -16.02
N LEU A 82 -15.97 -15.91 -14.75
CA LEU A 82 -15.59 -17.25 -14.31
C LEU A 82 -16.67 -17.80 -13.36
N GLY A 83 -17.43 -18.79 -13.81
CA GLY A 83 -18.54 -19.35 -13.02
C GLY A 83 -19.72 -18.38 -12.88
N THR A 84 -20.34 -18.35 -11.70
CA THR A 84 -21.57 -17.56 -11.44
C THR A 84 -21.34 -16.26 -10.68
N ASP A 85 -20.19 -16.11 -10.02
CA ASP A 85 -19.91 -14.98 -9.12
C ASP A 85 -18.47 -14.45 -9.22
N ARG A 86 -17.66 -14.88 -10.19
CA ARG A 86 -16.25 -14.47 -10.28
C ARG A 86 -15.91 -13.84 -11.62
N ILE A 87 -14.88 -13.01 -11.62
CA ILE A 87 -14.27 -12.40 -12.80
C ILE A 87 -12.78 -12.71 -12.75
N GLU A 88 -12.26 -13.30 -13.82
CA GLU A 88 -10.83 -13.42 -14.05
C GLU A 88 -10.33 -12.17 -14.78
N VAL A 89 -9.32 -11.52 -14.22
CA VAL A 89 -8.64 -10.36 -14.79
C VAL A 89 -7.19 -10.73 -15.06
N VAL A 90 -6.81 -10.74 -16.33
CA VAL A 90 -5.46 -11.04 -16.79
C VAL A 90 -4.80 -9.74 -17.25
N MET A 91 -3.68 -9.39 -16.62
CA MET A 91 -2.92 -8.18 -16.93
C MET A 91 -1.51 -8.52 -17.42
N PRO A 92 -0.98 -7.78 -18.42
CA PRO A 92 0.40 -7.94 -18.87
C PRO A 92 1.38 -7.39 -17.83
N LEU A 93 2.65 -7.81 -17.93
CA LEU A 93 3.71 -7.28 -17.08
C LEU A 93 3.84 -5.75 -17.25
N PRO A 94 3.92 -4.98 -16.15
CA PRO A 94 4.10 -3.53 -16.24
C PRO A 94 5.47 -3.17 -16.84
N SER A 95 5.51 -2.04 -17.55
CA SER A 95 6.75 -1.49 -18.12
C SER A 95 7.72 -1.05 -17.03
N ALA A 96 9.00 -0.89 -17.38
CA ALA A 96 10.05 -0.44 -16.45
C ALA A 96 9.68 0.89 -15.76
N GLY A 97 9.16 1.86 -16.53
CA GLY A 97 8.71 3.14 -15.96
C GLY A 97 7.58 2.98 -14.95
N VAL A 98 6.58 2.12 -15.22
CA VAL A 98 5.49 1.86 -14.26
C VAL A 98 6.02 1.20 -12.98
N LYS A 99 7.02 0.31 -13.09
CA LYS A 99 7.66 -0.31 -11.92
C LYS A 99 8.40 0.72 -11.07
N GLU A 100 9.10 1.66 -11.70
CA GLU A 100 9.81 2.74 -11.01
C GLU A 100 8.84 3.67 -10.29
N LEU A 101 7.78 4.14 -10.96
CA LEU A 101 6.75 4.97 -10.32
C LEU A 101 6.08 4.23 -9.15
N ALA A 102 5.81 2.94 -9.29
CA ALA A 102 5.24 2.13 -8.21
C ALA A 102 6.22 2.01 -7.03
N ALA A 103 7.52 1.91 -7.28
CA ALA A 103 8.54 1.87 -6.22
C ALA A 103 8.62 3.21 -5.48
N ILE A 104 8.61 4.34 -6.20
CA ILE A 104 8.59 5.69 -5.61
C ILE A 104 7.35 5.87 -4.74
N TYR A 105 6.17 5.50 -5.26
CA TYR A 105 4.91 5.57 -4.50
C TYR A 105 4.98 4.76 -3.20
N ARG A 106 5.47 3.51 -3.26
CA ARG A 106 5.62 2.66 -2.06
C ARG A 106 6.59 3.27 -1.06
N GLY A 107 7.71 3.83 -1.51
CA GLY A 107 8.67 4.50 -0.64
C GLY A 107 8.04 5.68 0.12
N HIS A 108 7.24 6.51 -0.57
CA HIS A 108 6.51 7.60 0.09
C HIS A 108 5.45 7.07 1.07
N LEU A 109 4.70 6.03 0.69
CA LEU A 109 3.73 5.41 1.59
C LEU A 109 4.39 4.84 2.84
N GLU A 110 5.52 4.16 2.70
CA GLU A 110 6.28 3.61 3.84
C GLU A 110 6.78 4.73 4.76
N SER A 111 7.35 5.80 4.22
CA SER A 111 7.79 6.95 5.03
C SER A 111 6.64 7.62 5.78
N LEU A 112 5.44 7.65 5.19
CA LEU A 112 4.25 8.19 5.83
C LEU A 112 3.80 7.26 6.95
N LEU A 113 3.75 5.95 6.70
CA LEU A 113 3.36 4.95 7.69
C LEU A 113 4.32 4.93 8.89
N GLU A 114 5.62 5.04 8.66
CA GLU A 114 6.62 5.09 9.74
C GLU A 114 6.45 6.34 10.63
N ALA A 115 6.10 7.48 10.05
CA ALA A 115 5.84 8.71 10.81
C ALA A 115 4.47 8.71 11.51
N ALA A 116 3.50 7.98 10.96
CA ALA A 116 2.10 8.03 11.41
C ALA A 116 1.71 6.91 12.38
N TYR A 117 2.44 5.78 12.37
CA TYR A 117 2.14 4.59 13.16
C TYR A 117 3.28 4.24 14.10
N ILE A 118 2.95 4.03 15.38
CA ILE A 118 3.86 3.46 16.37
C ILE A 118 3.23 2.21 16.95
N ARG A 119 3.98 1.11 16.97
CA ARG A 119 3.52 -0.14 17.58
C ARG A 119 3.49 0.04 19.11
N PRO A 120 2.47 -0.48 19.80
CA PRO A 120 2.40 -0.42 21.26
C PRO A 120 3.66 -0.95 21.94
N GLY A 121 4.21 -2.08 21.48
CA GLY A 121 5.44 -2.64 22.06
C GLY A 121 6.69 -1.77 21.86
N ASP A 122 6.79 -1.07 20.73
CA ASP A 122 7.93 -0.18 20.47
C ASP A 122 7.81 1.10 21.32
N LEU A 123 6.57 1.58 21.56
CA LEU A 123 6.29 2.67 22.50
C LEU A 123 6.68 2.29 23.93
N ASP A 124 6.21 1.13 24.41
CA ASP A 124 6.48 0.64 25.75
C ASP A 124 8.00 0.45 25.96
N GLN A 125 8.70 -0.11 24.96
CA GLN A 125 10.17 -0.23 25.00
C GLN A 125 10.85 1.14 25.07
N ALA A 126 10.40 2.11 24.27
CA ALA A 126 10.99 3.44 24.27
C ALA A 126 10.74 4.21 25.57
N LEU A 127 9.62 3.98 26.25
CA LEU A 127 9.34 4.52 27.59
C LEU A 127 10.31 3.96 28.63
N VAL A 128 10.57 2.65 28.60
CA VAL A 128 11.55 1.98 29.47
C VAL A 128 12.96 2.52 29.25
N GLU A 129 13.32 2.80 27.99
CA GLU A 129 14.62 3.36 27.62
C GLU A 129 14.75 4.88 27.87
N GLY A 130 13.68 5.55 28.33
CA GLY A 130 13.66 7.00 28.54
C GLY A 130 13.67 7.83 27.26
N ARG A 131 13.38 7.21 26.11
CA ARG A 131 13.32 7.84 24.79
C ARG A 131 11.92 8.32 24.42
N GLY A 132 10.93 8.21 25.32
CA GLY A 132 9.56 8.68 25.08
C GLY A 132 9.48 10.18 24.76
N HIS A 133 10.46 10.99 25.17
CA HIS A 133 10.49 12.42 24.85
C HIS A 133 10.75 12.73 23.37
N ASP A 134 11.45 11.82 22.68
CA ASP A 134 11.86 12.03 21.28
C ASP A 134 10.83 11.47 20.29
N LEU A 135 9.83 10.73 20.77
CA LEU A 135 8.79 10.15 19.94
C LEU A 135 7.70 11.18 19.63
N THR A 136 7.56 11.47 18.35
CA THR A 136 6.41 12.22 17.82
C THR A 136 5.49 11.23 17.12
N VAL A 137 4.27 11.07 17.63
CA VAL A 137 3.28 10.14 17.05
C VAL A 137 2.19 10.95 16.38
N GLY A 138 2.06 10.80 15.06
CA GLY A 138 1.04 11.52 14.29
C GLY A 138 1.19 13.04 14.36
N VAL A 139 0.08 13.75 14.13
CA VAL A 139 0.06 15.22 14.06
C VAL A 139 -0.15 15.81 15.46
N GLY A 140 0.95 15.96 16.21
CA GLY A 140 0.97 16.82 17.40
C GLY A 140 0.84 16.14 18.77
N PHE A 141 0.80 14.81 18.85
CA PHE A 141 0.93 14.12 20.14
C PHE A 141 2.40 13.89 20.46
N GLN A 142 2.91 14.68 21.39
CA GLN A 142 4.25 14.50 21.96
C GLN A 142 4.15 13.44 23.07
N ALA A 143 4.90 12.35 22.92
CA ALA A 143 5.01 11.30 23.94
C ALA A 143 5.76 11.77 25.21
N ALA A 144 6.24 13.02 25.24
CA ALA A 144 6.85 13.65 26.42
C ALA A 144 5.95 13.63 27.67
N ASN A 145 4.65 13.91 27.51
CA ASN A 145 3.70 13.85 28.63
C ASN A 145 3.50 12.43 29.14
N LEU A 146 3.61 11.43 28.25
CA LEU A 146 3.47 10.01 28.60
C LEU A 146 4.69 9.48 29.35
N GLN A 147 5.90 9.89 28.95
CA GLN A 147 7.13 9.57 29.68
C GLN A 147 7.08 10.14 31.09
N THR A 148 6.62 11.38 31.25
CA THR A 148 6.51 11.99 32.59
C THR A 148 5.57 11.18 33.49
N SER A 149 4.41 10.73 32.98
CA SER A 149 3.51 9.85 33.75
C SER A 149 4.13 8.48 34.06
N TYR A 150 4.89 7.92 33.11
CA TYR A 150 5.59 6.64 33.30
C TYR A 150 6.66 6.73 34.39
N ASP A 151 7.46 7.80 34.39
CA ASP A 151 8.48 8.05 35.40
C ASP A 151 7.84 8.22 36.79
N THR A 152 6.74 8.98 36.89
CA THR A 152 6.01 9.15 38.16
C THR A 152 5.42 7.85 38.69
N LEU A 153 4.86 7.02 37.81
CA LEU A 153 4.31 5.70 38.17
C LEU A 153 5.42 4.78 38.68
N THR A 154 6.54 4.75 37.97
CA THR A 154 7.70 3.93 38.32
C THR A 154 8.27 4.34 39.68
N ASP A 155 8.34 5.64 39.98
CA ASP A 155 8.83 6.15 41.26
C ASP A 155 7.86 5.90 42.42
N LEU A 156 6.55 6.02 42.19
CA LEU A 156 5.52 5.67 43.18
C LEU A 156 5.50 4.16 43.47
N GLN A 157 5.63 3.32 42.45
CA GLN A 157 5.73 1.87 42.62
C GLN A 157 6.94 1.48 43.47
N LYS A 158 8.12 2.07 43.23
CA LYS A 158 9.31 1.83 44.07
C LYS A 158 9.09 2.24 45.53
N GLN A 159 8.37 3.33 45.78
CA GLN A 159 8.04 3.78 47.13
C GLN A 159 7.07 2.80 47.82
N TYR A 160 6.05 2.33 47.10
CA TYR A 160 5.11 1.33 47.58
C TYR A 160 5.77 -0.04 47.85
N GLU A 161 6.72 -0.48 47.03
CA GLU A 161 7.51 -1.70 47.29
C GLU A 161 8.31 -1.60 48.60
N THR A 162 8.67 -0.39 49.01
CA THR A 162 9.44 -0.14 50.24
C THR A 162 8.54 -0.09 51.49
N ASP A 163 7.29 0.38 51.36
CA ASP A 163 6.27 0.36 52.43
C ASP A 163 4.90 -0.09 51.89
N PRO A 164 4.65 -1.41 51.81
CA PRO A 164 3.45 -1.97 51.19
C PRO A 164 2.17 -1.80 52.01
N THR A 165 2.26 -1.21 53.21
CA THR A 165 1.16 -1.12 54.18
C THR A 165 0.45 0.24 54.18
N ASP A 166 0.96 1.20 53.41
CA ASP A 166 0.38 2.54 53.34
C ASP A 166 -0.74 2.62 52.28
N ALA A 167 -1.98 2.73 52.78
CA ALA A 167 -3.18 2.86 51.94
C ALA A 167 -3.22 4.16 51.12
N LEU A 168 -2.52 5.22 51.54
CA LEU A 168 -2.42 6.46 50.75
C LEU A 168 -1.50 6.28 49.54
N LEU A 169 -0.39 5.56 49.71
CA LEU A 169 0.52 5.21 48.60
C LEU A 169 -0.15 4.25 47.62
N GLU A 170 -0.92 3.27 48.10
CA GLU A 170 -1.71 2.38 47.25
C GLU A 170 -2.67 3.17 46.35
N GLN A 171 -3.39 4.14 46.93
CA GLN A 171 -4.30 4.99 46.16
C GLN A 171 -3.55 5.88 45.14
N GLN A 172 -2.41 6.45 45.52
CA GLN A 172 -1.60 7.28 44.61
C GLN A 172 -1.04 6.48 43.44
N VAL A 173 -0.62 5.23 43.67
CA VAL A 173 -0.16 4.32 42.61
C VAL A 173 -1.33 4.01 41.67
N ALA A 174 -2.51 3.69 42.20
CA ALA A 174 -3.68 3.39 41.39
C ALA A 174 -4.11 4.59 40.52
N ASP A 175 -4.13 5.80 41.09
CA ASP A 175 -4.47 7.03 40.35
C ASP A 175 -3.43 7.32 39.25
N ALA A 176 -2.14 7.09 39.53
CA ALA A 176 -1.06 7.26 38.55
C ALA A 176 -1.10 6.20 37.43
N GLU A 177 -1.49 4.96 37.75
CA GLU A 177 -1.68 3.88 36.78
C GLU A 177 -2.81 4.19 35.80
N ILE A 178 -3.94 4.69 36.29
CA ILE A 178 -5.06 5.12 35.45
C ILE A 178 -4.64 6.27 34.53
N ASP A 179 -3.99 7.31 35.06
CA ASP A 179 -3.55 8.46 34.27
C ASP A 179 -2.54 8.05 33.17
N PHE A 180 -1.64 7.10 33.47
CA PHE A 180 -0.72 6.54 32.48
C PHE A 180 -1.46 5.78 31.38
N GLU A 181 -2.35 4.85 31.73
CA GLU A 181 -3.11 4.07 30.74
C GLU A 181 -4.02 4.94 29.87
N ASP A 182 -4.69 5.93 30.46
CA ASP A 182 -5.53 6.89 29.72
C ASP A 182 -4.71 7.67 28.69
N LYS A 183 -3.52 8.16 29.07
CA LYS A 183 -2.62 8.87 28.15
C LYS A 183 -2.07 7.96 27.07
N ARG A 184 -1.74 6.72 27.43
CA ARG A 184 -1.25 5.68 26.50
C ARG A 184 -2.32 5.33 25.47
N GLU A 185 -3.54 5.09 25.91
CA GLU A 185 -4.68 4.79 25.02
C GLU A 185 -4.95 5.96 24.08
N ASN A 186 -4.99 7.19 24.58
CA ASN A 186 -5.20 8.38 23.74
C ASN A 186 -4.12 8.56 22.66
N LEU A 187 -2.86 8.29 23.00
CA LEU A 187 -1.76 8.37 22.04
C LEU A 187 -1.83 7.26 20.99
N LEU A 188 -2.12 6.03 21.40
CA LEU A 188 -2.31 4.91 20.47
C LEU A 188 -3.53 5.12 19.56
N ALA A 189 -4.63 5.66 20.08
CA ALA A 189 -5.81 6.02 19.30
C ALA A 189 -5.54 7.17 18.31
N ALA A 190 -4.60 8.05 18.62
CA ALA A 190 -4.15 9.10 17.70
C ALA A 190 -3.17 8.59 16.64
N SER A 191 -2.54 7.42 16.85
CA SER A 191 -1.70 6.79 15.84
C SER A 191 -2.56 6.22 14.71
N LEU A 192 -2.13 6.45 13.48
CA LEU A 192 -2.87 6.02 12.29
C LEU A 192 -2.32 4.67 11.83
N ASP A 193 -3.09 3.60 12.01
CA ASP A 193 -2.71 2.29 11.46
C ASP A 193 -2.74 2.30 9.92
N LYS A 194 -1.96 1.40 9.33
CA LYS A 194 -1.94 1.15 7.89
C LYS A 194 -3.33 0.88 7.33
N ASN A 195 -4.19 0.17 8.07
CA ASN A 195 -5.56 -0.10 7.63
C ASN A 195 -6.43 1.15 7.60
N ASP A 196 -6.24 2.06 8.56
CA ASP A 196 -6.98 3.33 8.62
C ASP A 196 -6.52 4.28 7.52
N ILE A 197 -5.21 4.36 7.29
CA ILE A 197 -4.65 5.12 6.16
C ILE A 197 -5.12 4.55 4.83
N ALA A 198 -5.10 3.22 4.67
CA ALA A 198 -5.62 2.57 3.47
C ALA A 198 -7.11 2.86 3.27
N ARG A 199 -7.92 2.82 4.33
CA ARG A 199 -9.34 3.15 4.28
C ARG A 199 -9.59 4.63 3.93
N MET A 200 -8.86 5.55 4.57
CA MET A 200 -8.99 6.99 4.34
C MET A 200 -8.58 7.39 2.92
N LEU A 201 -7.51 6.79 2.40
CA LEU A 201 -7.04 6.99 1.04
C LEU A 201 -7.80 6.16 0.00
N GLN A 202 -8.81 5.39 0.42
CA GLN A 202 -9.55 4.45 -0.42
C GLN A 202 -8.64 3.49 -1.20
N LEU A 203 -7.47 3.18 -0.62
CA LEU A 203 -6.57 2.19 -1.18
C LEU A 203 -7.22 0.81 -1.04
N PRO A 204 -7.14 -0.04 -2.07
CA PRO A 204 -7.59 -1.41 -1.93
C PRO A 204 -6.82 -2.07 -0.78
N SER A 205 -7.53 -2.63 0.19
CA SER A 205 -6.96 -3.47 1.24
C SER A 205 -6.30 -4.66 0.55
N ILE A 206 -4.97 -4.75 0.65
CA ILE A 206 -4.17 -5.88 0.14
C ILE A 206 -4.14 -6.97 1.19
#